data_AF-A0A7X9JN05-F1
#
_entry.id   AF-A0A7X9JN05-F1
#
_cell.length_a   1.000
_cell.length_b   1.000
_cell.length_c   1.000
_cell.angle_alpha   90.00
_cell.angle_beta   90.00
_cell.angle_gamma   90.00
#
_symmetry.space_group_name_H-M   'P 1'
#
loop_
_entity.id
_entity.type
_entity.pdbx_description
1 polymer ?
#
loop_
_entity_poly.entity_id
_entity_poly.type
_entity_poly.pdbx_seq_one_letter_code
_entity_poly.pdbx_strand_id
1 'polypeptide(L)'
;SNPKVSYNSRSTNEVLPNYAGVIPQDYNAQDYGFCNFPFRKLVLSVKGNILLCCNDFKQETNFGSIHSDSILSIWNSPNLNAFRLSLLNEKRIGLCENCNDKQSYSIF
;
A
#
# COMPACT_ATOMS: atom_id res chain seq x y z
N SER A 1 -23.96 3.73 31.07
CA SER A 1 -23.32 4.66 30.12
C SER A 1 -23.67 4.22 28.71
N ASN A 2 -24.57 4.93 28.02
CA ASN A 2 -24.96 4.56 26.66
C ASN A 2 -23.80 4.79 25.69
N PRO A 3 -23.46 3.81 24.82
CA PRO A 3 -22.46 4.04 23.78
C PRO A 3 -22.95 5.14 22.84
N LYS A 4 -22.14 6.18 22.65
CA LYS A 4 -22.39 7.21 21.63
C LYS A 4 -22.13 6.58 20.27
N VAL A 5 -23.19 6.38 19.48
CA VAL A 5 -23.06 6.05 18.05
C VAL A 5 -22.89 7.35 17.28
N SER A 6 -21.79 7.48 16.54
CA SER A 6 -21.55 8.58 15.61
C SER A 6 -21.63 8.06 14.18
N TYR A 7 -22.44 8.71 13.34
CA TYR A 7 -22.51 8.45 11.91
C TYR A 7 -21.76 9.56 11.17
N ASN A 8 -20.75 9.19 10.39
CA ASN A 8 -20.06 10.09 9.47
C ASN A 8 -20.49 9.72 8.04
N SER A 9 -21.33 10.54 7.43
CA SER A 9 -21.72 10.35 6.02
C SER A 9 -20.52 10.56 5.11
N ARG A 10 -20.26 9.61 4.22
CA ARG A 10 -19.29 9.79 3.13
C ARG A 10 -19.99 10.41 1.92
N SER A 11 -19.24 11.14 1.11
CA SER A 11 -19.75 11.69 -0.14
C SER A 11 -20.13 10.57 -1.11
N THR A 12 -21.25 10.72 -1.82
CA THR A 12 -21.65 9.80 -2.89
C THR A 12 -20.76 9.88 -4.12
N ASN A 13 -19.96 10.95 -4.23
CA ASN A 13 -19.05 11.20 -5.34
C ASN A 13 -17.57 10.93 -4.97
N GLU A 14 -17.34 10.28 -3.82
CA GLU A 14 -15.99 9.95 -3.40
C GLU A 14 -15.40 8.84 -4.27
N VAL A 15 -14.21 9.08 -4.85
CA VAL A 15 -13.44 8.05 -5.55
C VAL A 15 -12.61 7.30 -4.52
N LEU A 16 -12.91 6.02 -4.32
CA LEU A 16 -12.19 5.13 -3.41
C LEU A 16 -10.99 4.47 -4.11
N PRO A 17 -9.95 4.07 -3.35
CA PRO A 17 -8.81 3.36 -3.91
C PRO A 17 -9.21 2.12 -4.72
N ASN A 18 -8.48 1.86 -5.80
CA ASN A 18 -8.73 0.79 -6.75
C ASN A 18 -8.09 -0.54 -6.37
N TYR A 19 -7.45 -0.61 -5.20
CA TYR A 19 -6.69 -1.77 -4.71
C TYR A 19 -5.68 -2.28 -5.74
N ALA A 20 -4.80 -1.38 -6.21
CA ALA A 20 -3.79 -1.70 -7.22
C ALA A 20 -4.37 -2.30 -8.52
N GLY A 21 -5.53 -1.80 -8.95
CA GLY A 21 -6.19 -2.20 -10.19
C GLY A 21 -7.12 -3.41 -10.06
N VAL A 22 -7.34 -3.94 -8.85
CA VAL A 22 -8.36 -4.99 -8.62
C VAL A 22 -9.76 -4.47 -8.92
N ILE A 23 -10.04 -3.21 -8.58
CA ILE A 23 -11.28 -2.52 -8.96
C ILE A 23 -10.97 -1.68 -10.21
N PRO A 24 -11.56 -1.99 -11.39
CA PRO A 24 -11.34 -1.19 -12.59
C PRO A 24 -11.84 0.24 -12.37
N GLN A 25 -10.97 1.22 -12.60
CA GLN A 25 -11.27 2.65 -12.47
C GLN A 25 -10.42 3.43 -13.47
N ASP A 26 -10.98 4.50 -14.02
CA ASP A 26 -10.25 5.45 -14.85
C ASP A 26 -9.46 6.42 -13.95
N TYR A 27 -8.16 6.52 -14.16
CA TYR A 27 -7.29 7.48 -13.48
C TYR A 27 -6.02 7.70 -14.31
N ASN A 28 -5.35 8.82 -14.05
CA ASN A 28 -4.03 9.08 -14.62
C ASN A 28 -2.96 8.63 -13.62
N ALA A 29 -2.16 7.62 -13.98
CA ALA A 29 -1.10 7.08 -13.12
C ALA A 29 -0.03 8.13 -12.75
N GLN A 30 0.20 9.13 -13.59
CA GLN A 30 1.17 10.19 -13.32
C GLN A 30 0.75 11.09 -12.12
N ASP A 31 -0.52 11.09 -11.73
CA ASP A 31 -1.02 11.93 -10.62
C ASP A 31 -0.63 11.40 -9.22
N TYR A 32 -0.04 10.20 -9.15
CA TYR A 32 0.12 9.46 -7.89
C TYR A 32 1.58 9.20 -7.48
N GLY A 33 2.57 9.70 -8.22
CA GLY A 33 4.02 9.48 -8.05
C GLY A 33 4.49 8.86 -6.71
N PHE A 34 4.71 9.68 -5.69
CA PHE A 34 5.17 9.23 -4.37
C PHE A 34 4.09 8.49 -3.55
N CYS A 35 4.50 7.46 -2.83
CA CYS A 35 3.69 6.76 -1.83
C CYS A 35 4.53 6.43 -0.59
N ASN A 36 4.04 6.77 0.61
CA ASN A 36 4.78 6.55 1.85
C ASN A 36 4.58 5.14 2.45
N PHE A 37 3.60 4.35 1.99
CA PHE A 37 3.25 3.08 2.65
C PHE A 37 4.43 2.11 2.80
N PRO A 38 5.24 1.84 1.76
CA PRO A 38 6.39 0.94 1.90
C PRO A 38 7.45 1.40 2.92
N PHE A 39 7.42 2.67 3.36
CA PHE A 39 8.37 3.23 4.33
C PHE A 39 7.88 3.17 5.77
N ARG A 40 6.58 3.00 6.01
CA ARG A 40 5.98 3.09 7.36
C ARG A 40 5.03 1.94 7.71
N LYS A 41 4.71 1.08 6.76
CA LYS A 41 3.83 -0.08 6.95
C LYS A 41 4.51 -1.33 6.41
N LEU A 42 4.34 -2.41 7.15
CA LEU A 42 4.63 -3.76 6.70
C LEU A 42 3.33 -4.55 6.75
N VAL A 43 3.00 -5.25 5.66
CA VAL A 43 1.76 -6.03 5.59
C VAL A 43 2.09 -7.51 5.63
N LEU A 44 1.42 -8.23 6.51
CA LEU A 44 1.59 -9.65 6.73
C LEU A 44 0.33 -10.38 6.27
N SER A 45 0.49 -11.38 5.42
CA SER A 45 -0.60 -12.28 5.06
C SER A 45 -0.85 -13.29 6.18
N VAL A 46 -2.03 -13.93 6.17
CA VAL A 46 -2.38 -15.02 7.11
C VAL A 46 -1.45 -16.23 7.01
N LYS A 47 -0.71 -16.37 5.91
CA LYS A 47 0.31 -17.41 5.70
C LYS A 47 1.72 -16.98 6.13
N GLY A 48 1.85 -15.79 6.72
CA GLY A 48 3.13 -15.24 7.17
C GLY A 48 3.99 -14.60 6.07
N ASN A 49 3.46 -14.40 4.86
CA ASN A 49 4.20 -13.71 3.80
C ASN A 49 4.17 -12.19 4.01
N ILE A 50 5.27 -11.52 3.70
CA ILE A 50 5.36 -10.05 3.71
C ILE A 50 4.98 -9.50 2.33
N LEU A 51 3.97 -8.64 2.30
CA LEU A 51 3.42 -8.01 1.09
C LEU A 51 3.82 -6.52 1.01
N LEU A 52 3.71 -5.92 -0.18
CA LEU A 52 4.14 -4.55 -0.44
C LEU A 52 3.34 -3.51 0.35
N CYS A 53 2.01 -3.61 0.31
CA CYS A 53 1.11 -2.73 1.05
C CYS A 53 -0.31 -3.32 1.13
N CYS A 54 -1.23 -2.60 1.77
CA CYS A 54 -2.62 -3.05 1.94
C CYS A 54 -3.44 -3.06 0.64
N ASN A 55 -2.96 -2.39 -0.42
CA ASN A 55 -3.57 -2.48 -1.75
C ASN A 55 -3.17 -3.75 -2.50
N ASP A 56 -2.20 -4.53 -1.99
CA ASP A 56 -1.87 -5.86 -2.50
C ASP A 56 -2.89 -6.93 -2.07
N PHE A 57 -4.15 -6.71 -2.43
CA PHE A 57 -5.28 -7.53 -2.00
C PHE A 57 -5.17 -8.97 -2.51
N LYS A 58 -4.64 -9.15 -3.74
CA LYS A 58 -4.44 -10.45 -4.37
C LYS A 58 -3.14 -11.14 -3.94
N GLN A 59 -2.31 -10.50 -3.11
CA GLN A 59 -1.02 -11.02 -2.63
C GLN A 59 -0.05 -11.33 -3.79
N GLU A 60 0.04 -10.42 -4.76
CA GLU A 60 0.89 -10.54 -5.95
C GLU A 60 2.37 -10.32 -5.62
N THR A 61 2.68 -9.61 -4.53
CA THR A 61 4.06 -9.42 -4.07
C THR A 61 4.39 -10.32 -2.89
N ASN A 62 5.66 -10.70 -2.77
CA ASN A 62 6.18 -11.41 -1.60
C ASN A 62 7.65 -11.04 -1.37
N PHE A 63 7.95 -10.47 -0.20
CA PHE A 63 9.30 -10.04 0.16
C PHE A 63 10.00 -11.00 1.14
N GLY A 64 9.32 -12.06 1.56
CA GLY A 64 9.83 -13.04 2.52
C GLY A 64 8.74 -13.59 3.43
N SER A 65 9.10 -14.54 4.29
CA SER A 65 8.17 -15.14 5.25
C SER A 65 8.69 -14.99 6.67
N ILE A 66 7.81 -14.65 7.61
CA ILE A 66 8.15 -14.59 9.04
C ILE A 66 8.46 -15.97 9.64
N HIS A 67 8.17 -17.06 8.90
CA HIS A 67 8.50 -18.41 9.32
C HIS A 67 9.98 -18.76 9.06
N SER A 68 10.62 -18.09 8.11
CA SER A 68 12.00 -18.33 7.69
C SER A 68 12.95 -17.20 8.06
N ASP A 69 12.48 -15.95 8.04
CA ASP A 69 13.31 -14.76 8.13
C ASP A 69 12.85 -13.81 9.24
N SER A 70 13.78 -13.04 9.80
CA SER A 70 13.42 -11.97 10.73
C SER A 70 12.67 -10.84 10.00
N ILE A 71 11.70 -10.23 10.69
CA ILE A 71 10.99 -9.06 10.14
C ILE A 71 11.97 -7.94 9.74
N LEU A 72 13.04 -7.74 10.52
CA LEU A 72 14.04 -6.70 10.27
C LEU A 72 14.87 -6.98 9.01
N SER A 73 15.22 -8.24 8.74
CA SER A 73 15.93 -8.61 7.51
C SER A 73 15.05 -8.43 6.27
N ILE A 74 13.78 -8.85 6.35
CA ILE A 74 12.82 -8.64 5.24
C ILE A 74 12.58 -7.14 5.01
N TRP A 75 12.41 -6.37 6.10
CA TRP A 75 12.21 -4.92 6.04
C TRP A 75 13.37 -4.24 5.30
N ASN A 76 14.61 -4.67 5.53
CA ASN A 76 15.80 -4.12 4.89
C ASN A 76 16.20 -4.86 3.60
N SER A 77 15.34 -5.75 3.07
CA SER A 77 15.66 -6.54 1.89
C SER A 77 15.90 -5.64 0.66
N PRO A 78 16.84 -6.02 -0.23
CA PRO A 78 17.06 -5.30 -1.49
C PRO A 78 15.78 -5.17 -2.33
N ASN A 79 14.94 -6.20 -2.34
CA ASN A 79 13.69 -6.22 -3.11
C ASN A 79 12.69 -5.17 -2.61
N LEU A 80 12.44 -5.07 -1.30
CA LEU A 80 11.55 -4.05 -0.76
C LEU A 80 12.16 -2.64 -0.89
N ASN A 81 13.48 -2.52 -0.75
CA ASN A 81 14.20 -1.27 -0.96
C ASN A 81 14.15 -0.79 -2.42
N ALA A 82 14.08 -1.67 -3.41
CA ALA A 82 13.91 -1.27 -4.82
C ALA A 82 12.62 -0.47 -5.03
N PHE A 83 11.50 -0.88 -4.42
CA PHE A 83 10.25 -0.12 -4.46
C PHE A 83 10.39 1.23 -3.77
N ARG A 84 11.03 1.28 -2.60
CA ARG A 84 11.27 2.53 -1.87
C ARG A 84 12.10 3.51 -2.70
N LEU A 85 13.22 3.06 -3.25
CA LEU A 85 14.08 3.89 -4.09
C LEU A 85 13.36 4.37 -5.35
N SER A 86 12.53 3.53 -5.97
CA SER A 86 11.69 3.95 -7.10
C SER A 86 10.70 5.05 -6.70
N LEU A 87 10.04 4.91 -5.55
CA LEU A 87 9.08 5.89 -5.04
C LEU A 87 9.74 7.21 -4.63
N LEU A 88 10.98 7.19 -4.10
CA LEU A 88 11.76 8.41 -3.86
C LEU A 88 12.06 9.18 -5.16
N ASN A 89 12.08 8.50 -6.30
CA ASN A 89 12.19 9.10 -7.63
C ASN A 89 10.82 9.35 -8.29
N GLU A 90 9.74 9.39 -7.49
CA GLU A 90 8.34 9.55 -7.93
C GLU A 90 7.87 8.50 -8.95
N LYS A 91 8.56 7.37 -9.03
CA LYS A 91 8.27 6.29 -9.97
C LYS A 91 7.60 5.13 -9.26
N ARG A 92 6.36 4.84 -9.66
CA ARG A 92 5.66 3.60 -9.28
C ARG A 92 6.11 2.46 -10.20
N ILE A 93 6.41 1.29 -9.62
CA ILE A 93 6.83 0.08 -10.34
C ILE A 93 6.04 -1.13 -9.83
N GLY A 94 5.94 -2.17 -10.65
CA GLY A 94 5.25 -3.42 -10.31
C GLY A 94 3.79 -3.18 -9.96
N LEU A 95 3.33 -3.77 -8.85
CA LEU A 95 1.96 -3.59 -8.36
C LEU A 95 1.54 -2.11 -8.23
N CYS A 96 2.47 -1.22 -7.89
CA CYS A 96 2.17 0.20 -7.72
C CYS A 96 1.77 0.90 -9.03
N GLU A 97 2.15 0.38 -10.20
CA GLU A 97 1.81 0.98 -11.51
C GLU A 97 0.29 1.02 -11.73
N ASN A 98 -0.43 0.09 -11.11
CA ASN A 98 -1.88 -0.01 -11.20
C ASN A 98 -2.62 0.65 -10.03
N CYS A 99 -1.91 1.33 -9.12
CA CYS A 99 -2.48 1.86 -7.89
C CYS A 99 -2.83 3.34 -8.00
N ASN A 100 -4.03 3.71 -7.58
CA ASN A 100 -4.51 5.10 -7.50
C ASN A 100 -4.70 5.60 -6.04
N ASP A 101 -4.00 5.00 -5.09
CA ASP A 101 -4.06 5.46 -3.71
C ASP A 101 -3.13 6.68 -3.51
N LYS A 102 -3.73 7.85 -3.25
CA LYS A 102 -3.02 9.11 -3.00
C LYS A 102 -2.72 9.26 -1.51
N GLN A 103 -1.45 9.44 -1.20
CA GLN A 103 -1.00 9.66 0.17
C GLN A 103 -0.77 11.16 0.42
N SER A 104 -1.53 11.74 1.35
CA SER A 104 -1.22 13.07 1.89
C SER A 104 -0.12 12.96 2.93
N TYR A 105 0.91 13.80 2.81
CA TYR A 105 2.04 13.87 3.76
C TYR A 105 1.67 14.58 5.08
N SER A 106 0.49 15.20 5.16
CA SER A 106 0.05 16.02 6.30
C SER A 106 -0.38 15.23 7.54
N ILE A 107 0.04 13.96 7.68
CA ILE A 107 -0.28 13.10 8.85
C ILE A 107 1.00 12.62 9.53
N PHE A 108 1.98 13.52 9.58
CA PHE A 108 2.96 13.63 10.66
C PHE A 108 3.07 15.11 11.06
#